data_AF-A0A358D635-F1
#
_entry.id   AF-A0A358D635-F1
#
_cell.length_a   1.000
_cell.length_b   1.000
_cell.length_c   1.000
_cell.angle_alpha   90.00
_cell.angle_beta   90.00
_cell.angle_gamma   90.00
#
_symmetry.space_group_name_H-M   'P 1'
#
loop_
_entity.id
_entity.type
_entity.pdbx_description
1 polymer ?
#
loop_
_entity_poly.entity_id
_entity_poly.type
_entity_poly.pdbx_seq_one_letter_code
_entity_poly.pdbx_strand_id
1 'polypeptide(L)'
;NNVFFDTCVYHQPGINLLTEVIPTENILFASEMIGAVRDIDPRTGHYFDDTKRYVDATPNLTDAERELVFEGNARRVYPRLDRALAAQGK
;
A
#
# COMPACT_ATOMS: atom_id res chain seq x y z
N ASN A 1 13.08 13.85 -1.76
CA ASN A 1 12.52 12.81 -0.87
C ASN A 1 13.15 11.47 -1.21
N ASN A 2 13.82 10.84 -0.24
CA ASN A 2 14.64 9.63 -0.44
C ASN A 2 14.20 8.42 0.39
N VAL A 3 13.22 8.60 1.28
CA VAL A 3 12.73 7.58 2.22
C VAL A 3 11.26 7.35 1.95
N PHE A 4 10.86 6.08 1.96
CA PHE A 4 9.51 5.64 1.65
C PHE A 4 9.08 4.58 2.66
N PHE A 5 7.78 4.46 2.87
CA PHE A 5 7.17 3.49 3.76
C PHE A 5 6.24 2.59 2.97
N ASP A 6 6.18 1.31 3.35
CA ASP A 6 5.20 0.40 2.79
C ASP A 6 3.89 0.41 3.60
N THR A 7 2.87 -0.30 3.11
CA THR A 7 1.59 -0.43 3.82
C THR A 7 1.48 -1.73 4.62
N CYS A 8 2.59 -2.31 5.09
CA CYS A 8 2.59 -3.53 5.94
C CYS A 8 2.16 -3.21 7.39
N VAL A 9 0.99 -2.60 7.54
CA VAL A 9 0.38 -2.18 8.79
C VAL A 9 -0.98 -2.87 8.92
N TYR A 10 -1.06 -3.86 9.82
CA TYR A 10 -2.11 -4.89 9.80
C TYR A 10 -3.40 -4.52 10.54
N HIS A 11 -3.85 -3.26 10.43
CA HIS A 11 -5.18 -2.84 10.89
C HIS A 11 -5.57 -1.47 10.34
N GLN A 12 -6.86 -1.21 10.23
CA GLN A 12 -7.39 0.06 9.70
C GLN A 12 -6.87 1.30 10.43
N PRO A 13 -6.83 1.37 11.78
CA PRO A 13 -6.36 2.59 12.46
C PRO A 13 -4.92 2.95 12.13
N GLY A 14 -4.04 1.95 11.95
CA GLY A 14 -2.65 2.18 11.59
C GLY A 14 -2.49 2.70 10.16
N ILE A 15 -3.24 2.15 9.20
CA ILE A 15 -3.24 2.67 7.82
C ILE A 15 -3.86 4.06 7.73
N ASN A 16 -4.89 4.36 8.52
CA ASN A 16 -5.45 5.70 8.62
C ASN A 16 -4.39 6.69 9.10
N LEU A 17 -3.66 6.39 10.17
CA LEU A 17 -2.58 7.25 10.67
C LEU A 17 -1.47 7.43 9.61
N LEU A 18 -1.02 6.34 8.99
CA LEU A 18 0.00 6.38 7.93
C LEU A 18 -0.40 7.36 6.82
N THR A 19 -1.64 7.27 6.35
CA THR A 19 -2.15 8.10 5.24
C THR A 19 -2.55 9.52 5.65
N GLU A 20 -2.70 9.79 6.94
CA GLU A 20 -2.96 11.14 7.45
C GLU A 20 -1.67 11.98 7.54
N VAL A 21 -0.56 11.37 7.96
CA VAL A 21 0.64 12.11 8.35
C VAL A 21 1.83 11.96 7.41
N ILE A 22 1.84 10.94 6.56
CA ILE A 22 2.89 10.74 5.55
C ILE A 22 2.36 11.21 4.18
N PRO A 23 3.12 12.03 3.44
CA PRO A 23 2.74 12.42 2.09
C PRO A 23 2.48 11.19 1.21
N THR A 24 1.41 11.23 0.40
CA THR A 24 1.01 10.11 -0.46
C THR A 24 2.16 9.62 -1.34
N GLU A 25 3.02 10.51 -1.86
CA GLU A 25 4.17 10.16 -2.70
C GLU A 25 5.27 9.36 -1.98
N ASN A 26 5.20 9.26 -0.66
CA ASN A 26 6.13 8.50 0.18
C ASN A 26 5.59 7.11 0.60
N ILE A 27 4.37 6.74 0.20
CA ILE A 27 3.72 5.48 0.59
C ILE A 27 3.67 4.51 -0.61
N LEU A 28 4.06 3.25 -0.40
CA LEU A 28 3.99 2.18 -1.40
C LEU A 28 3.12 1.03 -0.88
N PHE A 29 2.23 0.52 -1.71
CA PHE A 29 1.45 -0.65 -1.34
C PHE A 29 2.33 -1.89 -1.14
N ALA A 30 2.10 -2.60 -0.02
CA ALA A 30 2.62 -3.93 0.27
C ALA A 30 1.74 -4.63 1.32
N SER A 31 1.81 -5.96 1.36
CA SER A 31 1.14 -6.81 2.35
C SER A 31 2.06 -7.72 3.14
N GLU A 32 3.18 -8.14 2.54
CA GLU A 32 4.03 -9.22 3.06
C GLU A 32 3.25 -10.53 3.30
N MET A 33 2.28 -10.85 2.42
CA MET A 33 1.38 -11.98 2.60
C MET A 33 2.10 -13.32 2.79
N ILE A 34 1.51 -14.21 3.61
CA ILE A 34 2.10 -15.52 3.96
C ILE A 34 3.44 -15.36 4.72
N GLY A 35 3.64 -14.19 5.34
CA GLY A 35 4.79 -13.86 6.17
C GLY A 35 4.54 -14.17 7.65
N ALA A 36 4.76 -13.15 8.48
CA ALA A 36 4.75 -13.22 9.94
C ALA A 36 3.37 -13.48 10.54
N VAL A 37 2.33 -12.80 10.04
CA VAL A 37 0.95 -12.92 10.55
C VAL A 37 0.07 -13.44 9.43
N ARG A 38 -0.43 -14.67 9.59
CA ARG A 38 -1.24 -15.38 8.58
C ARG A 38 -2.68 -15.60 9.02
N ASP A 39 -3.01 -15.09 10.20
CA ASP A 39 -4.28 -15.36 10.86
C ASP A 39 -5.38 -14.41 10.35
N ILE A 40 -6.61 -14.86 10.56
CA ILE A 40 -7.80 -14.04 10.36
C ILE A 40 -8.03 -13.21 11.63
N ASP A 41 -8.25 -11.91 11.47
CA ASP A 41 -8.71 -11.05 12.55
C ASP A 41 -10.14 -11.44 12.94
N PRO A 42 -10.38 -11.93 14.17
CA PRO A 42 -11.70 -12.39 14.61
C PRO A 42 -12.74 -11.26 14.68
N ARG A 43 -12.32 -9.98 14.67
CA ARG A 43 -13.23 -8.83 14.73
C ARG A 43 -13.76 -8.45 13.36
N THR A 44 -13.01 -8.74 12.30
CA THR A 44 -13.34 -8.31 10.94
C THR A 44 -13.66 -9.49 10.02
N GLY A 45 -13.21 -10.70 10.34
CA GLY A 45 -13.37 -11.88 9.49
C GLY A 45 -12.43 -11.89 8.27
N HIS A 46 -11.42 -11.01 8.25
CA HIS A 46 -10.44 -10.89 7.17
C HIS A 46 -9.03 -11.17 7.67
N TYR A 47 -8.13 -11.57 6.76
CA TYR A 47 -6.72 -11.72 7.10
C TYR A 47 -6.11 -10.39 7.53
N PHE A 48 -5.25 -10.43 8.56
CA PHE A 48 -4.49 -9.28 9.01
C PHE A 48 -3.59 -8.69 7.90
N ASP A 49 -3.00 -9.56 7.08
CA ASP A 49 -2.11 -9.20 5.97
C ASP A 49 -2.87 -8.86 4.67
N ASP A 50 -4.21 -8.84 4.65
CA ASP A 50 -4.99 -8.34 3.51
C ASP A 50 -5.03 -6.79 3.52
N THR A 51 -3.86 -6.18 3.41
CA THR A 51 -3.65 -4.73 3.57
C THR A 51 -4.33 -3.90 2.49
N LYS A 52 -4.68 -4.50 1.35
CA LYS A 52 -5.45 -3.82 0.29
C LYS A 52 -6.77 -3.30 0.85
N ARG A 53 -7.43 -4.06 1.72
CA ARG A 53 -8.69 -3.66 2.36
C ARG A 53 -8.56 -2.33 3.10
N TYR A 54 -7.43 -2.13 3.78
CA TYR A 54 -7.21 -0.93 4.57
C TYR A 54 -6.91 0.29 3.69
N VAL A 55 -6.13 0.09 2.63
CA VAL A 55 -5.85 1.14 1.63
C VAL A 55 -7.12 1.50 0.86
N ASP A 56 -7.96 0.52 0.50
CA ASP A 56 -9.27 0.79 -0.12
C ASP A 56 -10.17 1.60 0.83
N ALA A 57 -10.22 1.26 2.12
CA ALA A 57 -11.17 1.84 3.07
C ALA A 57 -10.74 3.14 3.77
N THR A 58 -9.47 3.55 3.69
CA THR A 58 -9.04 4.81 4.34
C THR A 58 -9.74 6.03 3.74
N PRO A 59 -10.24 6.97 4.55
CA PRO A 59 -10.85 8.21 4.05
C PRO A 59 -9.80 9.25 3.60
N ASN A 60 -8.52 9.01 3.87
CA ASN A 60 -7.45 10.00 3.69
C ASN A 60 -6.82 9.98 2.29
N LEU A 61 -7.31 9.11 1.38
CA LEU A 61 -6.82 9.02 0.00
C LEU A 61 -7.99 9.24 -0.97
N THR A 62 -7.77 10.10 -1.96
CA THR A 62 -8.58 10.15 -3.18
C THR A 62 -8.32 8.92 -4.07
N ASP A 63 -9.15 8.71 -5.10
CA ASP A 63 -8.95 7.60 -6.05
C ASP A 63 -7.60 7.70 -6.77
N ALA A 64 -7.21 8.89 -7.22
CA ALA A 64 -5.92 9.13 -7.86
C ALA A 64 -4.74 8.88 -6.93
N GLU A 65 -4.86 9.26 -5.65
CA GLU A 65 -3.82 8.97 -4.65
C GLU A 65 -3.73 7.48 -4.34
N ARG A 66 -4.85 6.78 -4.38
CA ARG A 66 -4.87 5.32 -4.22
C ARG A 66 -4.15 4.62 -5.37
N GLU A 67 -4.33 5.09 -6.60
CA GLU A 67 -3.57 4.62 -7.77
C GLU A 67 -2.06 4.89 -7.62
N LEU A 68 -1.68 6.03 -7.04
CA LEU A 68 -0.27 6.30 -6.72
C LEU A 68 0.28 5.30 -5.71
N VAL A 69 -0.44 5.02 -4.62
CA VAL A 69 -0.04 4.05 -3.60
C VAL A 69 0.07 2.64 -4.19
N PHE A 70 -0.88 2.23 -5.05
CA PHE A 70 -0.89 0.90 -5.65
C PHE A 70 0.18 0.68 -6.73
N GLU A 71 0.49 1.69 -7.54
CA GLU A 71 1.38 1.52 -8.69
C GLU A 71 2.31 2.71 -8.93
N GLY A 72 1.76 3.93 -8.99
CA GLY A 72 2.50 5.09 -9.49
C GLY A 72 3.78 5.38 -8.70
N ASN A 73 3.72 5.28 -7.37
CA ASN A 73 4.88 5.46 -6.50
C ASN A 73 5.90 4.34 -6.68
N ALA A 74 5.46 3.08 -6.79
CA ALA A 74 6.35 1.96 -7.00
C ALA A 74 7.09 2.06 -8.34
N ARG A 75 6.40 2.43 -9.44
CA ARG A 75 7.06 2.65 -10.74
C ARG A 75 8.11 3.75 -10.68
N ARG A 76 7.85 4.84 -9.96
CA ARG A 76 8.81 5.93 -9.76
C ARG A 76 10.01 5.52 -8.88
N VAL A 77 9.79 4.78 -7.80
CA VAL A 77 10.85 4.35 -6.85
C VAL A 77 11.69 3.20 -7.42
N TYR A 78 11.11 2.36 -8.27
CA TYR A 78 11.77 1.24 -8.92
C TYR A 78 11.86 1.44 -10.46
N PRO A 79 12.74 2.33 -10.98
CA PRO A 79 12.79 2.64 -12.42
C PRO A 79 13.06 1.44 -13.35
N ARG A 80 13.65 0.36 -12.83
CA ARG A 80 13.84 -0.88 -13.61
C ARG A 80 12.52 -1.63 -13.81
N LEU A 81 11.63 -1.61 -12.81
CA LEU A 81 10.30 -2.18 -12.89
C LEU A 81 9.46 -1.39 -13.90
N ASP A 82 9.45 -0.07 -13.79
CA ASP A 82 8.71 0.81 -14.71
C ASP A 82 9.09 0.55 -16.17
N ARG A 83 10.39 0.52 -16.49
CA ARG A 83 10.86 0.21 -17.85
C ARG A 83 10.42 -1.18 -18.33
N ALA A 84 10.40 -2.18 -17.44
CA ALA A 84 9.97 -3.52 -17.79
C ALA A 84 8.46 -3.59 -18.07
N LEU A 85 7.64 -2.84 -17.34
CA LEU A 85 6.19 -2.74 -17.57
C LEU A 85 5.87 -1.96 -18.85
N ALA A 86 6.54 -0.83 -19.08
CA ALA A 86 6.40 -0.05 -20.31
C ALA A 86 6.74 -0.87 -21.57
N ALA A 87 7.78 -1.71 -21.50
CA ALA A 87 8.13 -2.64 -22.59
C ALA A 87 7.06 -3.72 -22.86
N GLN A 88 6.17 -3.98 -21.90
CA GLN A 88 5.01 -4.87 -22.05
C GLN A 88 3.74 -4.15 -22.49
N GLY A 89 3.79 -2.84 -22.73
CA GLY A 89 2.61 -2.02 -23.07
C GLY A 89 1.72 -1.69 -21.87
N LYS A 90 2.29 -1.68 -20.66
CA LYS A 90 1.63 -1.31 -19.40
C LYS A 90 2.11 0.04 -18.88
#